data_AF-V5I721-F1
#
_entry.id   AF-V5I721-F1
#
_cell.length_a   1.000
_cell.length_b   1.000
_cell.length_c   1.000
_cell.angle_alpha   90.00
_cell.angle_beta   90.00
_cell.angle_gamma   90.00
#
_symmetry.space_group_name_H-M   'P 1'
#
loop_
_entity.id
_entity.type
_entity.pdbx_description
1 polymer ?
#
loop_
_entity_poly.entity_id
_entity_poly.type
_entity_poly.pdbx_seq_one_letter_code
_entity_poly.pdbx_strand_id
1 'polypeptide(L)'
;EECVLVKWQLDDENEKKFLPRLAAEIEHISLATNNVYTAVATRDNAVRIVDNQMNQVNVIQHLVLGEQHESGIIYDPRTKALVMNGNPGHVQFYSPNDGSLLYSVDVVGRNRITNERGVIMENTDVTKVAISKNGLWLGTVEERRDKVYNSEIRLKFWKFNSEMQKFELNTSVEYPHDKSVKEILFQPLNNDDGLRCVTLGDDKKFKIWQLVESDTLG
;
A
#
# COMPACT_ATOMS: atom_id res chain seq x y z
N GLU A 1 -10.81 11.55 -11.49
CA GLU A 1 -9.86 12.56 -12.02
C GLU A 1 -8.66 11.88 -12.69
N GLU A 2 -7.93 12.60 -13.54
CA GLU A 2 -6.74 12.08 -14.22
C GLU A 2 -5.46 12.36 -13.41
N CYS A 3 -4.64 11.33 -13.18
CA CYS A 3 -3.38 11.41 -12.43
C CYS A 3 -2.18 11.33 -13.39
N VAL A 4 -2.14 12.26 -14.33
CA VAL A 4 -1.16 12.30 -15.43
C VAL A 4 -0.63 13.72 -15.59
N LEU A 5 0.70 13.87 -15.60
CA LEU A 5 1.33 15.14 -15.99
C LEU A 5 1.51 15.16 -17.51
N VAL A 6 1.04 16.22 -18.16
CA VAL A 6 1.15 16.41 -19.61
C VAL A 6 2.02 17.62 -19.92
N LYS A 7 2.99 17.42 -20.81
CA LYS A 7 3.83 18.49 -21.36
C LYS A 7 3.54 18.66 -22.85
N TRP A 8 3.11 19.86 -23.21
CA TRP A 8 2.75 20.26 -24.57
C TRP A 8 3.94 20.96 -25.21
N GLN A 9 4.30 20.60 -26.44
CA GLN A 9 5.22 21.41 -27.24
C GLN A 9 4.41 22.49 -27.96
N LEU A 10 4.81 23.75 -27.78
CA LEU A 10 4.08 24.88 -28.38
C LEU A 10 4.33 25.00 -29.89
N ASP A 11 5.48 24.52 -30.36
CA ASP A 11 5.85 24.58 -31.77
C ASP A 11 5.21 23.47 -32.63
N ASP A 12 4.73 22.39 -31.99
CA ASP A 12 4.01 21.29 -32.63
C ASP A 12 2.89 20.79 -31.71
N GLU A 13 1.65 21.16 -32.03
CA GLU A 13 0.45 20.82 -31.25
C GLU A 13 0.20 19.29 -31.15
N ASN A 14 0.81 18.50 -32.03
CA ASN A 14 0.69 17.03 -32.01
C ASN A 14 1.74 16.36 -31.10
N GLU A 15 2.82 17.05 -30.75
CA GLU A 15 3.88 16.53 -29.88
C GLU A 15 3.54 16.74 -28.40
N LYS A 16 3.19 15.65 -27.73
CA LYS A 16 2.88 15.64 -26.28
C LYS A 16 3.72 14.59 -25.57
N LYS A 17 4.25 14.96 -24.40
CA LYS A 17 4.90 14.01 -23.49
C LYS A 17 4.06 13.80 -22.25
N PHE A 18 4.02 12.58 -21.77
CA PHE A 18 3.17 12.17 -20.65
C PHE A 18 4.02 11.52 -19.57
N LEU A 19 3.76 11.88 -18.32
CA LEU A 19 4.16 11.10 -17.15
C LEU A 19 2.86 10.57 -16.51
N PRO A 20 2.43 9.36 -16.91
CA PRO A 20 1.19 8.78 -16.43
C PRO A 20 1.36 8.12 -15.04
N ARG A 21 0.22 7.77 -14.43
CA ARG A 21 0.15 6.94 -13.20
C ARG A 21 0.83 7.57 -11.98
N LEU A 22 0.64 8.88 -11.79
CA LEU A 22 0.95 9.50 -10.51
C LEU A 22 0.08 8.87 -9.40
N ALA A 23 0.65 8.73 -8.20
CA ALA A 23 -0.03 8.06 -7.11
C ALA A 23 -1.29 8.81 -6.64
N ALA A 24 -1.36 10.12 -6.88
CA ALA A 24 -2.51 10.96 -6.61
C ALA A 24 -2.66 12.09 -7.64
N GLU A 25 -3.76 12.84 -7.52
CA GLU A 25 -4.08 14.00 -8.35
C GLU A 25 -3.04 15.11 -8.20
N ILE A 26 -2.77 15.82 -9.29
CA ILE A 26 -1.86 16.98 -9.29
C ILE A 26 -2.60 18.19 -8.73
N GLU A 27 -2.01 18.83 -7.73
CA GLU A 27 -2.53 20.05 -7.12
C GLU A 27 -1.75 21.29 -7.57
N HIS A 28 -0.42 21.18 -7.62
CA HIS A 28 0.45 22.30 -7.99
C HIS A 28 1.62 21.83 -8.84
N ILE A 29 2.08 22.72 -9.72
CA ILE A 29 3.27 22.51 -10.54
C ILE A 29 4.13 23.77 -10.43
N SER A 30 5.44 23.61 -10.23
CA SER A 30 6.40 24.71 -10.27
C SER A 30 7.62 24.30 -11.10
N LEU A 31 8.18 25.26 -11.83
CA LEU A 31 9.40 25.06 -12.62
C LEU A 31 10.61 25.59 -11.87
N ALA A 32 11.74 24.89 -11.99
CA ALA A 32 13.02 25.41 -11.53
C ALA A 32 13.45 26.60 -12.41
N THR A 33 14.18 27.55 -11.84
CA THR A 33 14.63 28.78 -12.54
C THR A 33 15.52 28.51 -13.74
N ASN A 34 16.18 27.34 -13.78
CA ASN A 34 17.01 26.89 -14.88
C ASN A 34 16.26 26.03 -15.91
N ASN A 35 14.94 25.82 -15.74
CA ASN A 35 14.08 24.98 -16.58
C ASN A 35 14.51 23.51 -16.71
N VAL A 36 15.36 23.00 -15.82
CA VAL A 36 15.84 21.60 -15.87
C VAL A 36 14.88 20.66 -15.15
N TYR A 37 14.24 21.14 -14.09
CA TYR A 37 13.36 20.34 -13.24
C TYR A 37 11.98 20.98 -13.07
N THR A 38 10.99 20.11 -12.91
CA THR A 38 9.61 20.45 -12.56
C THR A 38 9.28 19.80 -11.24
N ALA A 39 8.81 20.58 -10.27
CA ALA A 39 8.24 20.08 -9.03
C ALA A 39 6.73 19.92 -9.21
N VAL A 40 6.22 18.73 -8.93
CA VAL A 40 4.80 18.36 -9.04
C VAL A 40 4.31 17.99 -7.65
N ALA A 41 3.46 18.81 -7.06
CA ALA A 41 2.79 18.52 -5.80
C ALA A 41 1.46 17.82 -6.07
N THR A 42 1.18 16.80 -5.28
CA THR A 42 0.03 15.91 -5.46
C THR A 42 -0.66 15.63 -4.13
N ARG A 43 -1.94 15.23 -4.20
CA ARG A 43 -2.79 15.04 -3.01
C ARG A 43 -2.28 13.98 -2.01
N ASP A 44 -1.41 13.05 -2.42
CA ASP A 44 -0.76 12.08 -1.53
C ASP A 44 0.35 12.70 -0.64
N ASN A 45 0.35 14.02 -0.45
CA ASN A 45 1.34 14.76 0.32
C ASN A 45 2.78 14.50 -0.17
N ALA A 46 2.93 14.44 -1.49
CA ALA A 46 4.21 14.24 -2.15
C ALA A 46 4.56 15.40 -3.07
N VAL A 47 5.85 15.74 -3.10
CA VAL A 47 6.45 16.60 -4.10
C VAL A 47 7.39 15.75 -4.95
N ARG A 48 7.02 15.55 -6.21
CA ARG A 48 7.78 14.78 -7.20
C ARG A 48 8.64 15.72 -8.02
N ILE A 49 9.93 15.43 -8.10
CA ILE A 49 10.85 16.16 -8.96
C ILE A 49 10.97 15.39 -10.27
N VAL A 50 10.65 16.06 -11.37
CA VAL A 50 10.60 15.50 -12.72
C VAL A 50 11.60 16.25 -13.59
N ASP A 51 12.39 15.53 -14.37
CA ASP A 51 13.34 16.14 -15.31
C ASP A 51 12.65 16.62 -16.61
N ASN A 52 13.42 17.27 -17.48
CA ASN A 52 12.91 17.77 -18.76
C ASN A 52 12.47 16.65 -19.74
N GLN A 53 12.89 15.41 -19.50
CA GLN A 53 12.54 14.22 -20.27
C GLN A 53 11.27 13.51 -19.75
N MET A 54 10.62 14.04 -18.71
CA MET A 54 9.46 13.47 -18.03
C MET A 54 9.79 12.23 -17.18
N ASN A 55 11.02 12.06 -16.72
CA ASN A 55 11.38 11.04 -15.74
C ASN A 55 11.29 11.61 -14.33
N GLN A 56 10.69 10.85 -13.41
CA GLN A 56 10.72 11.18 -11.99
C GLN A 56 12.12 10.89 -11.44
N VAL A 57 12.84 11.93 -11.03
CA VAL A 57 14.20 11.82 -10.47
C VAL A 57 14.20 11.68 -8.96
N ASN A 58 13.18 12.24 -8.29
CA ASN A 58 13.07 12.17 -6.84
C ASN A 58 11.62 12.34 -6.38
N VAL A 59 11.34 11.90 -5.17
CA VAL A 59 10.07 12.11 -4.47
C VAL A 59 10.35 12.49 -3.03
N ILE A 60 9.78 13.61 -2.60
CA ILE A 60 9.76 14.03 -1.20
C ILE A 60 8.35 13.74 -0.69
N GLN A 61 8.24 12.78 0.22
CA GLN A 61 6.97 12.38 0.81
C GLN A 61 7.17 12.07 2.29
N HIS A 62 6.20 12.45 3.09
CA HIS A 62 6.14 12.10 4.51
C HIS A 62 4.89 11.26 4.75
N LEU A 63 4.01 11.66 5.65
CA LEU A 63 2.76 10.94 5.89
C LEU A 63 1.85 11.04 4.66
N VAL A 64 1.44 9.89 4.13
CA VAL A 64 0.41 9.83 3.09
C VAL A 64 -0.95 9.94 3.75
N LEU A 65 -1.73 10.97 3.40
CA LEU A 65 -3.10 11.13 3.86
C LEU A 65 -4.03 10.48 2.84
N GLY A 66 -4.34 9.20 3.07
CA GLY A 66 -5.36 8.48 2.30
C GLY A 66 -6.77 8.93 2.69
N GLU A 67 -7.76 8.61 1.85
CA GLU A 67 -9.18 8.85 2.15
C GLU A 67 -9.81 7.71 2.96
N GLN A 68 -9.21 6.51 2.87
CA GLN A 68 -9.68 5.28 3.49
C GLN A 68 -8.66 4.81 4.54
N HIS A 69 -9.12 4.65 5.79
CA HIS A 69 -8.27 4.23 6.92
C HIS A 69 -8.85 2.99 7.62
N GLU A 70 -9.42 2.07 6.84
CA GLU A 70 -10.13 0.92 7.39
C GLU A 70 -9.24 -0.06 8.17
N SER A 71 -7.92 -0.07 7.89
CA SER A 71 -6.98 -0.91 8.63
C SER A 71 -6.74 -0.43 10.05
N GLY A 72 -7.13 0.81 10.38
CA GLY A 72 -6.73 1.47 11.61
C GLY A 72 -5.23 1.78 11.65
N ILE A 73 -4.74 2.03 12.86
CA ILE A 73 -3.34 2.35 13.16
C ILE A 73 -2.78 1.30 14.11
N ILE A 74 -1.61 0.75 13.78
CA ILE A 74 -0.94 -0.31 14.53
C ILE A 74 0.46 0.15 14.87
N TYR A 75 0.97 -0.22 16.04
CA TYR A 75 2.34 0.09 16.42
C TYR A 75 3.29 -1.05 16.06
N ASP A 76 4.34 -0.77 15.30
CA ASP A 76 5.44 -1.70 15.05
C ASP A 76 6.50 -1.57 16.16
N PRO A 77 6.67 -2.58 17.03
CA PRO A 77 7.64 -2.52 18.12
C PRO A 77 9.10 -2.56 17.62
N ARG A 78 9.37 -3.07 16.41
CA ARG A 78 10.73 -3.18 15.86
C ARG A 78 11.27 -1.83 15.41
N THR A 79 10.45 -1.07 14.67
CA THR A 79 10.83 0.24 14.13
C THR A 79 10.32 1.42 14.95
N LYS A 80 9.42 1.18 15.91
CA LYS A 80 8.66 2.19 16.65
C LYS A 80 7.77 3.05 15.75
N ALA A 81 7.41 2.52 14.57
CA ALA A 81 6.57 3.20 13.60
C ALA A 81 5.08 2.94 13.84
N LEU A 82 4.27 3.86 13.33
CA LEU A 82 2.84 3.68 13.13
C LEU A 82 2.63 3.05 11.74
N VAL A 83 1.92 1.93 11.72
CA VAL A 83 1.54 1.17 10.54
C VAL A 83 0.08 1.47 10.23
N MET A 84 -0.19 1.98 9.03
CA MET A 84 -1.52 2.42 8.61
C MET A 84 -1.66 2.40 7.08
N ASN A 85 -2.88 2.59 6.56
CA ASN A 85 -3.11 2.78 5.13
C ASN A 85 -2.26 3.94 4.57
N GLY A 86 -1.65 3.73 3.42
CA GLY A 86 -0.89 4.74 2.67
C GLY A 86 -1.61 5.13 1.38
N ASN A 87 -0.87 5.12 0.27
CA ASN A 87 -1.48 5.18 -1.06
C ASN A 87 -2.46 4.01 -1.25
N PRO A 88 -3.46 4.12 -2.15
CA PRO A 88 -4.39 3.02 -2.41
C PRO A 88 -3.67 1.69 -2.65
N GLY A 89 -4.08 0.66 -1.93
CA GLY A 89 -3.48 -0.68 -1.97
C GLY A 89 -2.15 -0.83 -1.22
N HIS A 90 -1.70 0.21 -0.52
CA HIS A 90 -0.44 0.23 0.22
C HIS A 90 -0.64 0.40 1.72
N VAL A 91 0.30 -0.14 2.48
CA VAL A 91 0.50 0.14 3.90
C VAL A 91 1.76 0.97 4.06
N GLN A 92 1.76 1.96 4.94
CA GLN A 92 2.91 2.81 5.25
C GLN A 92 3.39 2.60 6.68
N PHE A 93 4.70 2.77 6.88
CA PHE A 93 5.36 2.76 8.18
C PHE A 93 5.89 4.17 8.45
N TYR A 94 5.23 4.89 9.34
CA TYR A 94 5.52 6.28 9.67
C TYR A 94 6.14 6.38 11.07
N SER A 95 7.30 7.02 11.19
CA SER A 95 7.95 7.27 12.48
C SER A 95 7.41 8.57 13.09
N PRO A 96 6.70 8.51 14.24
CA PRO A 96 6.20 9.70 14.90
C PRO A 96 7.30 10.47 15.65
N ASN A 97 8.49 9.88 15.82
CA ASN A 97 9.58 10.49 16.59
C ASN A 97 10.30 11.60 15.82
N ASP A 98 10.55 11.37 14.53
CA ASP A 98 11.26 12.28 13.63
C ASP A 98 10.38 12.75 12.46
N GLY A 99 9.12 12.30 12.41
CA GLY A 99 8.16 12.68 11.39
C GLY A 99 8.44 12.10 10.00
N SER A 100 9.28 11.06 9.92
CA SER A 100 9.69 10.46 8.65
C SER A 100 8.79 9.31 8.20
N LEU A 101 8.60 9.19 6.89
CA LEU A 101 8.05 7.98 6.27
C LEU A 101 9.20 6.98 6.11
N LEU A 102 9.17 5.88 6.86
CA LEU A 102 10.25 4.88 6.83
C LEU A 102 10.21 4.07 5.54
N TYR A 103 9.05 3.51 5.19
CA TYR A 103 8.82 2.78 3.95
C TYR A 103 7.32 2.51 3.75
N SER A 104 6.98 2.06 2.53
CA SER A 104 5.63 1.60 2.18
C SER A 104 5.69 0.21 1.56
N VAL A 105 4.69 -0.62 1.88
CA VAL A 105 4.51 -1.97 1.35
C VAL A 105 3.35 -1.91 0.36
N ASP A 106 3.62 -2.23 -0.91
CA ASP A 106 2.59 -2.47 -1.92
C ASP A 106 1.92 -3.82 -1.63
N VAL A 107 0.77 -3.77 -0.98
CA VAL A 107 0.06 -4.97 -0.55
C VAL A 107 -0.68 -5.56 -1.74
N VAL A 108 -1.42 -4.73 -2.48
CA VAL A 108 -2.32 -5.19 -3.55
C VAL A 108 -1.55 -5.61 -4.80
N GLY A 109 -0.46 -4.92 -5.14
CA GLY A 109 0.35 -5.23 -6.32
C GLY A 109 -0.40 -5.00 -7.65
N ARG A 110 -1.41 -4.12 -7.65
CA ARG A 110 -2.19 -3.77 -8.84
C ARG A 110 -2.17 -2.27 -9.06
N ASN A 111 -2.19 -1.87 -10.34
CA ASN A 111 -2.35 -0.46 -10.70
C ASN A 111 -3.70 0.05 -10.23
N ARG A 112 -3.71 1.26 -9.68
CA ARG A 112 -4.94 1.99 -9.39
C ARG A 112 -5.75 2.17 -10.68
N ILE A 113 -6.99 1.69 -10.65
CA ILE A 113 -7.95 1.85 -11.73
C ILE A 113 -8.64 3.20 -11.51
N THR A 114 -8.53 4.09 -12.50
CA THR A 114 -9.23 5.37 -12.51
C THR A 114 -10.63 5.20 -13.08
N ASN A 115 -11.60 5.93 -12.54
CA ASN A 115 -12.96 5.93 -13.07
C ASN A 115 -12.95 6.49 -14.50
N GLU A 116 -13.48 5.71 -15.45
CA GLU A 116 -13.62 6.11 -16.84
C GLU A 116 -15.11 6.11 -17.23
N ARG A 117 -15.51 7.07 -18.08
CA ARG A 117 -16.82 7.09 -18.75
C ARG A 117 -18.04 7.00 -17.82
N GLY A 118 -17.93 7.56 -16.61
CA GLY A 118 -19.03 7.60 -15.63
C GLY A 118 -19.28 6.29 -14.88
N VAL A 119 -18.37 5.31 -14.99
CA VAL A 119 -18.43 4.07 -14.20
C VAL A 119 -17.50 4.21 -12.99
N ILE A 120 -18.04 4.06 -11.78
CA ILE A 120 -17.26 3.98 -10.55
C ILE A 120 -16.69 2.57 -10.45
N MET A 121 -15.37 2.43 -10.56
CA MET A 121 -14.67 1.17 -10.36
C MET A 121 -14.06 1.16 -8.97
N GLU A 122 -14.52 0.23 -8.14
CA GLU A 122 -13.98 0.03 -6.79
C GLU A 122 -12.59 -0.60 -6.90
N ASN A 123 -11.58 0.12 -6.39
CA ASN A 123 -10.22 -0.41 -6.26
C ASN A 123 -10.17 -1.41 -5.10
N THR A 124 -9.27 -2.39 -5.22
CA THR A 124 -8.89 -3.23 -4.08
C THR A 124 -8.04 -2.39 -3.14
N ASP A 125 -8.36 -2.39 -1.85
CA ASP A 125 -7.57 -1.70 -0.84
C ASP A 125 -7.39 -2.55 0.43
N VAL A 126 -6.47 -2.14 1.28
CA VAL A 126 -6.11 -2.83 2.51
C VAL A 126 -7.12 -2.49 3.60
N THR A 127 -7.86 -3.48 4.06
CA THR A 127 -8.93 -3.29 5.05
C THR A 127 -8.51 -3.68 6.46
N LYS A 128 -7.53 -4.57 6.61
CA LYS A 128 -7.00 -4.99 7.91
C LYS A 128 -5.50 -5.22 7.82
N VAL A 129 -4.81 -4.90 8.91
CA VAL A 129 -3.38 -5.13 9.07
C VAL A 129 -3.17 -5.71 10.47
N ALA A 130 -2.16 -6.54 10.64
CA ALA A 130 -1.64 -6.95 11.94
C ALA A 130 -0.13 -7.18 11.82
N ILE A 131 0.58 -6.91 12.90
CA ILE A 131 2.02 -7.18 12.99
C ILE A 131 2.28 -8.13 14.16
N SER A 132 3.23 -9.04 13.99
CA SER A 132 3.67 -9.90 15.09
C SER A 132 4.38 -9.06 16.17
N LYS A 133 4.41 -9.59 17.39
CA LYS A 133 4.98 -8.86 18.54
C LYS A 133 6.48 -8.56 18.41
N ASN A 134 7.20 -9.32 17.60
CA ASN A 134 8.62 -9.06 17.27
C ASN A 134 8.81 -8.18 16.02
N GLY A 135 7.73 -7.80 15.32
CA GLY A 135 7.79 -6.95 14.13
C GLY A 135 8.36 -7.64 12.88
N LEU A 136 8.46 -8.98 12.88
CA LEU A 136 9.04 -9.77 11.78
C LEU A 136 8.01 -10.34 10.81
N TRP A 137 6.75 -10.44 11.23
CA TRP A 137 5.65 -10.91 10.41
C TRP A 137 4.55 -9.88 10.30
N LEU A 138 4.06 -9.69 9.09
CA LEU A 138 2.95 -8.81 8.77
C LEU A 138 1.82 -9.65 8.18
N GLY A 139 0.60 -9.43 8.65
CA GLY A 139 -0.63 -9.99 8.11
C GLY A 139 -1.46 -8.87 7.54
N THR A 140 -1.90 -8.98 6.30
CA THR A 140 -2.72 -7.96 5.64
C THR A 140 -3.93 -8.59 4.99
N VAL A 141 -5.07 -7.92 5.07
CA VAL A 141 -6.26 -8.27 4.30
C VAL A 141 -6.52 -7.17 3.29
N GLU A 142 -6.66 -7.57 2.03
CA GLU A 142 -7.12 -6.70 0.96
C GLU A 142 -8.51 -7.14 0.51
N GLU A 143 -9.39 -6.16 0.29
CA GLU A 143 -10.74 -6.41 -0.21
C GLU A 143 -11.08 -5.47 -1.37
N ARG A 144 -11.76 -6.03 -2.37
CA ARG A 144 -12.46 -5.25 -3.39
C ARG A 144 -13.95 -5.35 -3.12
N ARG A 145 -14.55 -4.28 -2.60
CA ARG A 145 -15.98 -4.26 -2.24
C ARG A 145 -16.82 -3.73 -3.40
N ASP A 146 -16.82 -4.47 -4.49
CA ASP A 146 -17.75 -4.18 -5.58
C ASP A 146 -19.18 -4.56 -5.15
N LYS A 147 -20.11 -3.61 -5.18
CA LYS A 147 -21.53 -3.86 -4.82
C LYS A 147 -22.33 -4.49 -5.96
N VAL A 148 -21.79 -4.50 -7.17
CA VAL A 148 -22.45 -4.99 -8.39
C VAL A 148 -21.85 -6.33 -8.82
N TYR A 149 -20.55 -6.53 -8.63
CA TYR A 149 -19.83 -7.77 -8.95
C TYR A 149 -19.45 -8.58 -7.69
N ASN A 150 -18.70 -9.67 -7.87
CA ASN A 150 -18.18 -10.47 -6.76
C ASN A 150 -17.12 -9.69 -5.96
N SER A 151 -17.21 -9.75 -4.64
CA SER A 151 -16.17 -9.24 -3.75
C SER A 151 -14.93 -10.12 -3.79
N GLU A 152 -13.76 -9.54 -4.01
CA GLU A 152 -12.47 -10.24 -3.89
C GLU A 152 -11.91 -10.00 -2.49
N ILE A 153 -11.49 -11.06 -1.79
CA ILE A 153 -10.88 -10.99 -0.46
C ILE A 153 -9.62 -11.83 -0.47
N ARG A 154 -8.51 -11.26 0.02
CA ARG A 154 -7.26 -12.00 0.13
C ARG A 154 -6.53 -11.66 1.42
N LEU A 155 -6.08 -12.71 2.10
CA LEU A 155 -5.20 -12.64 3.26
C LEU A 155 -3.77 -12.91 2.81
N LYS A 156 -2.85 -12.01 3.12
CA LYS A 156 -1.42 -12.16 2.82
C LYS A 156 -0.62 -12.15 4.11
N PHE A 157 0.38 -13.04 4.17
CA PHE A 157 1.40 -13.06 5.20
C PHE A 157 2.74 -12.71 4.59
N TRP A 158 3.44 -11.78 5.22
CA TRP A 158 4.72 -11.26 4.79
C TRP A 158 5.76 -11.50 5.86
N LYS A 159 6.95 -11.92 5.45
CA LYS A 159 8.11 -12.09 6.32
C LYS A 159 9.08 -10.95 6.09
N PHE A 160 9.57 -10.36 7.17
CA PHE A 160 10.58 -9.33 7.10
C PHE A 160 11.94 -9.94 6.72
N ASN A 161 12.56 -9.40 5.67
CA ASN A 161 13.90 -9.72 5.24
C ASN A 161 14.87 -8.68 5.82
N SER A 162 15.71 -9.09 6.77
CA SER A 162 16.67 -8.22 7.46
C SER A 162 17.83 -7.76 6.58
N GLU A 163 18.17 -8.49 5.52
CA GLU A 163 19.24 -8.09 4.61
C GLU A 163 18.74 -7.00 3.67
N MET A 164 17.54 -7.17 3.12
CA MET A 164 16.94 -6.23 2.18
C MET A 164 16.15 -5.11 2.85
N GLN A 165 15.97 -5.17 4.17
CA GLN A 165 15.19 -4.23 4.98
C GLN A 165 13.76 -4.01 4.44
N LYS A 166 13.09 -5.08 4.01
CA LYS A 166 11.73 -5.02 3.44
C LYS A 166 10.90 -6.23 3.83
N PHE A 167 9.57 -6.09 3.76
CA PHE A 167 8.66 -7.23 3.84
C PHE A 167 8.56 -7.94 2.49
N GLU A 168 8.66 -9.26 2.52
CA GLU A 168 8.52 -10.13 1.34
C GLU A 168 7.29 -11.01 1.51
N LEU A 169 6.50 -11.14 0.44
CA LEU A 169 5.30 -11.97 0.45
C LEU A 169 5.70 -13.43 0.66
N ASN A 170 5.19 -14.05 1.71
CA ASN A 170 5.44 -15.45 2.03
C ASN A 170 4.26 -16.33 1.58
N THR A 171 3.04 -15.96 1.99
CA THR A 171 1.82 -16.73 1.72
C THR A 171 0.69 -15.81 1.32
N SER A 172 -0.12 -16.26 0.35
CA SER A 172 -1.33 -15.56 -0.11
C SER A 172 -2.49 -16.54 -0.14
N VAL A 173 -3.56 -16.23 0.58
CA VAL A 173 -4.76 -17.05 0.70
C VAL A 173 -5.96 -16.28 0.17
N GLU A 174 -6.59 -16.83 -0.86
CA GLU A 174 -7.83 -16.28 -1.41
C GLU A 174 -9.03 -16.77 -0.61
N TYR A 175 -10.01 -15.90 -0.40
CA TYR A 175 -11.24 -16.19 0.33
C TYR A 175 -10.97 -16.86 1.69
N PRO A 176 -10.21 -16.20 2.59
CA PRO A 176 -9.94 -16.74 3.92
C PRO A 176 -11.22 -16.97 4.72
N HIS A 177 -12.32 -16.29 4.41
CA HIS A 177 -13.66 -16.47 4.97
C HIS A 177 -14.71 -16.40 3.86
N ASP A 178 -15.92 -16.92 4.12
CA ASP A 178 -17.04 -16.87 3.15
C ASP A 178 -17.58 -15.43 2.96
N LYS A 179 -17.16 -14.51 3.81
CA LYS A 179 -17.49 -13.07 3.85
C LYS A 179 -16.26 -12.24 4.23
N SER A 180 -16.43 -10.93 4.37
CA SER A 180 -15.37 -9.99 4.78
C SER A 180 -14.66 -10.42 6.06
N VAL A 181 -13.36 -10.12 6.13
CA VAL A 181 -12.56 -10.34 7.35
C VAL A 181 -12.73 -9.14 8.27
N LYS A 182 -13.30 -9.40 9.44
CA LYS A 182 -13.59 -8.40 10.44
C LYS A 182 -12.35 -8.01 11.24
N GLU A 183 -11.48 -8.97 11.56
CA GLU A 183 -10.30 -8.73 12.39
C GLU A 183 -9.19 -9.73 12.08
N ILE A 184 -7.94 -9.31 12.29
CA ILE A 184 -6.74 -10.14 12.19
C ILE A 184 -5.80 -9.79 13.35
N LEU A 185 -5.29 -10.80 14.06
CA LEU A 185 -4.37 -10.59 15.18
C LEU A 185 -3.31 -11.67 15.23
N PHE A 186 -2.07 -11.28 15.52
CA PHE A 186 -1.02 -12.23 15.87
C PHE A 186 -1.08 -12.61 17.34
N GLN A 187 -0.53 -13.78 17.67
CA GLN A 187 -0.34 -14.18 19.06
C GLN A 187 0.49 -13.14 19.85
N PRO A 188 0.20 -12.93 21.14
CA PRO A 188 0.90 -11.94 21.96
C PRO A 188 2.26 -12.43 22.49
N LEU A 189 2.95 -13.29 21.74
CA LEU A 189 4.22 -13.92 22.10
C LEU A 189 5.36 -13.39 21.23
N ASN A 190 6.56 -13.29 21.81
CA ASN A 190 7.75 -12.80 21.13
C ASN A 190 8.51 -13.89 20.35
N ASN A 191 8.16 -15.17 20.54
CA ASN A 191 8.78 -16.27 19.83
C ASN A 191 8.05 -16.56 18.51
N ASP A 192 8.84 -16.93 17.51
CA ASP A 192 8.32 -17.44 16.25
C ASP A 192 7.99 -18.94 16.32
N ASP A 193 8.39 -19.62 17.40
CA ASP A 193 8.06 -21.01 17.66
C ASP A 193 6.54 -21.18 17.78
N GLY A 194 5.98 -21.91 16.82
CA GLY A 194 4.53 -22.07 16.67
C GLY A 194 3.80 -20.75 16.43
N LEU A 195 4.38 -19.82 15.65
CA LEU A 195 3.75 -18.54 15.29
C LEU A 195 2.32 -18.74 14.78
N ARG A 196 1.37 -18.11 15.46
CA ARG A 196 -0.04 -18.12 15.10
C ARG A 196 -0.61 -16.74 14.83
N CYS A 197 -1.56 -16.70 13.91
CA CYS A 197 -2.43 -15.58 13.64
C CYS A 197 -3.88 -16.06 13.64
N VAL A 198 -4.80 -15.22 14.11
CA VAL A 198 -6.23 -15.50 14.11
C VAL A 198 -6.94 -14.48 13.24
N THR A 199 -7.84 -14.96 12.38
CA THR A 199 -8.77 -14.10 11.64
C THR A 199 -10.20 -14.36 12.08
N LEU A 200 -11.00 -13.29 12.13
CA LEU A 200 -12.44 -13.34 12.39
C LEU A 200 -13.17 -12.88 11.14
N GLY A 201 -14.17 -13.65 10.68
CA GLY A 201 -14.98 -13.31 9.51
C GLY A 201 -16.43 -12.99 9.86
N ASP A 202 -17.09 -12.25 8.97
CA ASP A 202 -18.54 -12.03 9.03
C ASP A 202 -19.37 -13.30 8.75
N ASP A 203 -18.71 -14.38 8.38
CA ASP A 203 -19.24 -15.75 8.29
C ASP A 203 -19.45 -16.40 9.67
N LYS A 204 -19.20 -15.66 10.76
CA LYS A 204 -19.30 -16.11 12.16
C LYS A 204 -18.30 -17.21 12.51
N LYS A 205 -17.21 -17.35 11.75
CA LYS A 205 -16.12 -18.28 12.02
C LYS A 205 -14.87 -17.49 12.40
N PHE A 206 -14.03 -18.11 13.22
CA PHE A 206 -12.63 -17.73 13.37
C PHE A 206 -11.75 -18.80 12.76
N LYS A 207 -10.60 -18.41 12.21
CA LYS A 207 -9.59 -19.34 11.69
C LYS A 207 -8.25 -19.06 12.35
N ILE A 208 -7.51 -20.12 12.62
CA ILE A 208 -6.13 -20.04 13.14
C ILE A 208 -5.19 -20.41 12.00
N TRP A 209 -4.27 -19.52 11.71
CA TRP A 209 -3.18 -19.70 10.76
C TRP A 209 -1.92 -19.96 11.55
N GLN A 210 -1.20 -21.03 11.20
CA GLN A 210 0.05 -21.40 11.86
C GLN A 210 1.13 -21.55 10.80
N LEU A 211 2.31 -20.99 11.08
CA LEU A 211 3.48 -21.23 10.26
C LEU A 211 3.92 -22.68 10.47
N VAL A 212 3.95 -23.44 9.38
CA VAL A 212 4.48 -24.80 9.35
C VAL A 212 5.78 -24.73 8.58
N GLU A 213 6.87 -25.19 9.17
CA GLU A 213 8.10 -25.38 8.42
C GLU A 213 7.82 -26.46 7.37
N SER A 214 8.10 -26.15 6.11
CA SER A 214 8.13 -27.17 5.09
C SER A 214 9.32 -28.06 5.43
N ASP A 215 9.07 -29.15 6.16
CA ASP A 215 9.96 -30.30 6.10
C ASP A 215 10.15 -30.58 4.62
N THR A 216 11.38 -30.44 4.14
CA THR A 216 11.76 -30.95 2.83
C THR A 216 11.28 -32.39 2.79
N LEU A 217 10.24 -32.66 2.01
CA LEU A 217 9.83 -34.00 1.60
C LEU A 217 11.05 -34.60 0.89
N GLY A 218 11.89 -35.30 1.67
CA GLY A 218 12.94 -36.18 1.19
C GLY A 218 12.40 -37.54 0.84
#